data_AF-A0A0C5BIG8-F1
#
_entry.id   AF-A0A0C5BIG8-F1
#
_cell.length_a   1.000
_cell.length_b   1.000
_cell.length_c   1.000
_cell.angle_alpha   90.00
_cell.angle_beta   90.00
_cell.angle_gamma   90.00
#
_symmetry.space_group_name_H-M   'P 1'
#
loop_
_entity.id
_entity.type
_entity.pdbx_description
1 polymer ?
#
loop_
_entity_poly.entity_id
_entity_poly.type
_entity_poly.pdbx_seq_one_letter_code
_entity_poly.pdbx_strand_id
1 'polypeptide(L)'
;MQEEHQAAARTFWHGGMPGLSPGTILIPGKLVPGYAELFRNAPAEDLQILAQNWLYVTTDRDLALDYAAQTGSLLGGGGLYRVEPFGQLVPDPDYKHVSGISYRVKRAKVLELEQEFDHSAPYSPTGAALRYTMWDDGTHMYDDMGYPSPNATQAALGVTPHDLRALDRGASHIAINELASQLVSTRNPGVTQAQIDKIRAKHANRA
;
A
#
# COMPACT_ATOMS: atom_id res chain seq x y z
N MET A 1 -20.90 -21.33 6.70
CA MET A 1 -20.25 -22.22 7.69
C MET A 1 -18.86 -22.71 7.27
N GLN A 2 -18.41 -22.60 6.01
CA GLN A 2 -17.04 -23.00 5.60
C GLN A 2 -15.99 -21.87 5.69
N GLU A 3 -16.40 -20.60 5.71
CA GLU A 3 -15.46 -19.45 5.78
C GLU A 3 -14.99 -19.14 7.22
N GLU A 4 -15.81 -19.38 8.24
CA GLU A 4 -15.44 -19.14 9.65
C GLU A 4 -14.29 -20.04 10.12
N HIS A 5 -14.11 -21.22 9.50
CA HIS A 5 -13.02 -22.15 9.83
C HIS A 5 -11.69 -21.82 9.10
N GLN A 6 -11.68 -20.94 8.09
CA GLN A 6 -10.44 -20.57 7.38
C GLN A 6 -9.64 -19.46 8.06
N ALA A 7 -10.25 -18.66 8.93
CA ALA A 7 -9.54 -17.63 9.69
C ALA A 7 -8.59 -18.20 10.76
N ALA A 8 -8.91 -19.38 11.33
CA ALA A 8 -8.15 -19.97 12.43
C ALA A 8 -6.75 -20.50 12.04
N ALA A 9 -6.48 -20.71 10.75
CA ALA A 9 -5.19 -21.23 10.28
C ALA A 9 -4.25 -20.15 9.69
N ARG A 10 -4.73 -18.91 9.55
CA ARG A 10 -3.95 -17.82 8.97
C ARG A 10 -3.49 -16.86 10.06
N THR A 11 -2.20 -16.56 10.05
CA THR A 11 -1.66 -15.49 10.88
C THR A 11 -2.01 -14.15 10.24
N PHE A 12 -2.48 -13.21 11.07
CA PHE A 12 -2.76 -11.85 10.64
C PHE A 12 -1.87 -10.86 11.39
N TRP A 13 -1.49 -9.81 10.68
CA TRP A 13 -0.70 -8.71 11.19
C TRP A 13 -1.41 -7.38 10.99
N HIS A 14 -1.16 -6.46 11.92
CA HIS A 14 -1.57 -5.07 11.85
C HIS A 14 -0.36 -4.18 12.11
N GLY A 15 -0.14 -3.20 11.23
CA GLY A 15 0.82 -2.12 11.44
C GLY A 15 0.10 -0.82 11.74
N GLY A 16 0.54 -0.12 12.78
CA GLY A 16 -0.12 1.11 13.19
C GLY A 16 0.56 1.79 14.37
N MET A 17 -0.26 2.38 15.24
CA MET A 17 0.20 3.13 16.41
C MET A 17 1.05 2.27 17.35
N PRO A 18 2.13 2.83 17.94
CA PRO A 18 2.89 2.17 18.99
C PRO A 18 2.11 2.16 20.32
N GLY A 19 2.63 1.44 21.31
CA GLY A 19 2.17 1.42 22.69
C GLY A 19 1.05 0.44 23.00
N LEU A 20 0.64 -0.39 22.03
CA LEU A 20 -0.45 -1.35 22.22
C LEU A 20 0.07 -2.65 22.84
N SER A 21 -0.59 -3.12 23.89
CA SER A 21 -0.23 -4.37 24.59
C SER A 21 -1.05 -5.57 24.11
N PRO A 22 -0.55 -6.81 24.23
CA PRO A 22 -1.37 -8.01 24.06
C PRO A 22 -2.68 -7.94 24.85
N GLY A 23 -3.78 -8.37 24.22
CA GLY A 23 -5.14 -8.26 24.74
C GLY A 23 -5.87 -6.98 24.36
N THR A 24 -5.18 -5.96 23.84
CA THR A 24 -5.81 -4.71 23.36
C THR A 24 -6.77 -5.00 22.21
N ILE A 25 -7.95 -4.38 22.25
CA ILE A 25 -8.92 -4.43 21.15
C ILE A 25 -8.70 -3.23 20.23
N LEU A 26 -8.26 -3.54 19.01
CA LEU A 26 -8.14 -2.59 17.92
C LEU A 26 -9.51 -2.27 17.34
N ILE A 27 -9.72 -0.98 17.07
CA ILE A 27 -10.92 -0.44 16.43
C ILE A 27 -10.49 0.54 15.32
N PRO A 28 -11.38 0.88 14.37
CA PRO A 28 -11.09 1.88 13.34
C PRO A 28 -10.58 3.18 13.95
N GLY A 29 -9.53 3.76 13.38
CA GLY A 29 -8.85 4.94 13.94
C GLY A 29 -9.78 6.10 14.25
N LYS A 30 -10.80 6.32 13.41
CA LYS A 30 -11.83 7.36 13.63
C LYS A 30 -12.61 7.23 14.96
N LEU A 31 -12.61 6.04 15.56
CA LEU A 31 -13.31 5.75 16.82
C LEU A 31 -12.37 5.83 18.03
N VAL A 32 -11.06 5.98 17.81
CA VAL A 32 -10.07 6.12 18.87
C VAL A 32 -10.10 7.57 19.37
N PRO A 33 -10.39 7.82 20.65
CA PRO A 33 -10.41 9.17 21.21
C PRO A 33 -9.07 9.88 21.02
N GLY A 34 -9.10 11.15 20.60
CA GLY A 34 -7.89 11.94 20.34
C GLY A 34 -7.14 11.58 19.05
N TYR A 35 -7.51 10.50 18.35
CA TYR A 35 -6.78 10.06 17.15
C TYR A 35 -6.82 11.10 16.03
N ALA A 36 -7.97 11.75 15.79
CA ALA A 36 -8.06 12.82 14.80
C ALA A 36 -7.17 14.03 15.15
N GLU A 37 -6.87 14.27 16.43
CA GLU A 37 -6.01 15.39 16.85
C GLU A 37 -4.54 15.15 16.52
N LEU A 38 -4.10 13.88 16.51
CA LEU A 38 -2.74 13.50 16.12
C LEU A 38 -2.41 13.91 14.68
N PHE A 39 -3.43 14.07 13.84
CA PHE A 39 -3.30 14.43 12.43
C PHE A 39 -3.77 15.86 12.14
N ARG A 40 -3.99 16.70 13.16
CA ARG A 40 -4.45 18.10 12.98
C ARG A 40 -3.59 18.88 11.97
N ASN A 41 -2.30 18.58 11.93
CA ASN A 41 -1.33 19.26 11.07
C ASN A 41 -0.99 18.45 9.80
N ALA A 42 -1.63 17.30 9.59
CA ALA A 42 -1.38 16.48 8.41
C ALA A 42 -2.03 17.12 7.16
N PRO A 43 -1.41 17.01 5.98
CA PRO A 43 -2.02 17.34 4.71
C PRO A 43 -3.40 16.71 4.52
N ALA A 44 -4.31 17.40 3.82
CA ALA A 44 -5.69 16.93 3.63
C ALA A 44 -5.79 15.55 2.96
N GLU A 45 -4.80 15.19 2.14
CA GLU A 45 -4.65 13.87 1.52
C GLU A 45 -4.41 12.76 2.55
N ASP A 46 -3.61 13.01 3.59
CA ASP A 46 -3.34 12.06 4.67
C ASP A 46 -4.55 11.90 5.61
N LEU A 47 -5.42 12.90 5.69
CA LEU A 47 -6.66 12.83 6.50
C LEU A 47 -7.66 11.80 5.97
N GLN A 48 -7.54 11.34 4.71
CA GLN A 48 -8.40 10.27 4.19
C GLN A 48 -8.22 8.96 4.95
N ILE A 49 -7.03 8.72 5.53
CA ILE A 49 -6.74 7.57 6.39
C ILE A 49 -7.64 7.59 7.65
N LEU A 50 -8.02 8.78 8.12
CA LEU A 50 -8.87 8.98 9.31
C LEU A 50 -10.35 8.81 9.05
N ALA A 51 -10.79 8.95 7.80
CA ALA A 51 -12.21 8.86 7.44
C ALA A 51 -12.72 7.40 7.43
N GLN A 52 -11.83 6.43 7.63
CA GLN A 52 -12.14 5.03 7.38
C GLN A 52 -12.87 4.35 8.54
N ASN A 53 -13.94 3.63 8.20
CA ASN A 53 -14.78 2.88 9.14
C ASN A 53 -14.22 1.48 9.45
N TRP A 54 -12.94 1.26 9.18
CA TRP A 54 -12.32 -0.04 9.11
C TRP A 54 -10.94 -0.03 9.77
N LEU A 55 -10.58 -1.20 10.30
CA LEU A 55 -9.24 -1.59 10.67
C LEU A 55 -8.71 -2.50 9.56
N TYR A 56 -7.44 -2.37 9.21
CA TYR A 56 -6.81 -3.19 8.18
C TYR A 56 -5.89 -4.22 8.82
N VAL A 57 -6.01 -5.45 8.34
CA VAL A 57 -5.16 -6.58 8.74
C VAL A 57 -4.71 -7.31 7.47
N THR A 58 -3.51 -7.86 7.51
CA THR A 58 -2.91 -8.54 6.36
C THR A 58 -2.31 -9.87 6.77
N THR A 59 -2.20 -10.80 5.83
CA THR A 59 -1.44 -12.05 5.99
C THR A 59 0.02 -11.92 5.54
N ASP A 60 0.45 -10.73 5.11
CA ASP A 60 1.84 -10.40 4.85
C ASP A 60 2.37 -9.51 5.97
N ARG A 61 3.28 -10.08 6.75
CA ARG A 61 3.95 -9.41 7.87
C ARG A 61 4.70 -8.16 7.42
N ASP A 62 5.41 -8.22 6.30
CA ASP A 62 6.22 -7.10 5.81
C ASP A 62 5.32 -5.98 5.28
N LEU A 63 4.15 -6.35 4.71
CA LEU A 63 3.15 -5.37 4.34
C LEU A 63 2.62 -4.61 5.57
N ALA A 64 2.29 -5.32 6.66
CA ALA A 64 1.91 -4.66 7.90
C ALA A 64 3.04 -3.77 8.44
N LEU A 65 4.29 -4.21 8.34
CA LEU A 65 5.44 -3.45 8.80
C LEU A 65 5.65 -2.15 8.02
N ASP A 66 5.42 -2.15 6.71
CA ASP A 66 5.45 -0.92 5.89
C ASP A 66 4.41 0.10 6.38
N TYR A 67 3.19 -0.34 6.70
CA TYR A 67 2.16 0.54 7.25
C TYR A 67 2.47 1.03 8.68
N ALA A 68 3.12 0.21 9.50
CA ALA A 68 3.66 0.66 10.79
C ALA A 68 4.70 1.76 10.59
N ALA A 69 5.60 1.62 9.60
CA ALA A 69 6.65 2.60 9.30
C ALA A 69 6.06 3.92 8.78
N GLN A 70 5.04 3.85 7.92
CA GLN A 70 4.29 5.01 7.46
C GLN A 70 3.61 5.73 8.63
N THR A 71 2.96 4.98 9.52
CA THR A 71 2.37 5.54 10.75
C THR A 71 3.44 6.22 11.61
N GLY A 72 4.61 5.60 11.76
CA GLY A 72 5.74 6.18 12.50
C GLY A 72 6.31 7.46 11.90
N SER A 73 6.31 7.58 10.58
CA SER A 73 6.74 8.80 9.90
C SER A 73 5.77 9.96 10.16
N LEU A 74 4.48 9.67 10.33
CA LEU A 74 3.45 10.67 10.62
C LEU A 74 3.36 11.04 12.11
N LEU A 75 3.52 10.05 13.00
CA LEU A 75 3.16 10.19 14.42
C LEU A 75 4.31 9.95 15.40
N GLY A 76 5.48 9.60 14.90
CA GLY A 76 6.70 9.48 15.69
C GLY A 76 7.01 8.15 16.32
N GLY A 77 6.23 7.15 15.99
CA GLY A 77 6.53 5.76 16.23
C GLY A 77 5.52 4.84 15.58
N GLY A 78 5.88 3.59 15.43
CA GLY A 78 5.05 2.56 14.81
C GLY A 78 5.18 1.23 15.54
N GLY A 79 4.12 0.44 15.48
CA GLY A 79 4.06 -0.89 16.06
C GLY A 79 3.57 -1.92 15.04
N LEU A 80 4.21 -3.09 15.03
CA LEU A 80 3.80 -4.28 14.31
C LEU A 80 3.23 -5.29 15.31
N TYR A 81 1.99 -5.69 15.05
CA TYR A 81 1.23 -6.54 15.94
C TYR A 81 0.74 -7.78 15.21
N ARG A 82 0.90 -8.95 15.82
CA ARG A 82 0.15 -10.13 15.44
C ARG A 82 -1.24 -10.03 16.05
N VAL A 83 -2.28 -10.23 15.25
CA VAL A 83 -3.66 -9.95 15.65
C VAL A 83 -4.60 -11.10 15.32
N GLU A 84 -5.69 -11.17 16.07
CA GLU A 84 -6.86 -12.00 15.78
C GLU A 84 -8.00 -11.08 15.32
N PRO A 85 -8.37 -11.06 14.03
CA PRO A 85 -9.51 -10.30 13.56
C PRO A 85 -10.83 -10.87 14.09
N PHE A 86 -11.78 -9.98 14.39
CA PHE A 86 -13.12 -10.38 14.82
C PHE A 86 -14.16 -10.13 13.73
N GLY A 87 -15.05 -11.12 13.55
CA GLY A 87 -16.15 -11.06 12.61
C GLY A 87 -15.72 -11.30 11.17
N GLN A 88 -16.50 -10.77 10.23
CA GLN A 88 -16.27 -10.99 8.80
C GLN A 88 -15.01 -10.29 8.31
N LEU A 89 -14.13 -11.07 7.67
CA LEU A 89 -13.04 -10.56 6.85
C LEU A 89 -13.62 -10.08 5.52
N VAL A 90 -13.52 -8.78 5.24
CA VAL A 90 -13.92 -8.22 3.95
C VAL A 90 -12.65 -7.91 3.17
N PRO A 91 -12.49 -8.34 1.91
CA PRO A 91 -11.31 -8.02 1.13
C PRO A 91 -11.06 -6.51 1.06
N ASP A 92 -9.80 -6.14 1.15
CA ASP A 92 -9.34 -4.77 1.00
C ASP A 92 -9.48 -4.33 -0.48
N PRO A 93 -10.23 -3.24 -0.78
CA PRO A 93 -10.37 -2.75 -2.15
C PRO A 93 -9.04 -2.38 -2.81
N ASP A 94 -8.03 -1.98 -2.03
CA ASP A 94 -6.72 -1.57 -2.54
C ASP A 94 -5.87 -2.78 -2.99
N TYR A 95 -6.24 -3.98 -2.54
CA TYR A 95 -5.57 -5.25 -2.86
C TYR A 95 -6.50 -6.24 -3.58
N LYS A 96 -7.55 -5.75 -4.24
CA LYS A 96 -8.57 -6.59 -4.91
C LYS A 96 -7.99 -7.55 -5.96
N HIS A 97 -6.82 -7.24 -6.52
CA HIS A 97 -6.10 -8.05 -7.51
C HIS A 97 -5.27 -9.17 -6.89
N VAL A 98 -5.06 -9.17 -5.56
CA VAL A 98 -4.33 -10.23 -4.85
C VAL A 98 -5.25 -10.86 -3.81
N SER A 99 -5.78 -12.03 -4.16
CA SER A 99 -6.66 -12.76 -3.26
C SER A 99 -5.93 -13.15 -1.98
N GLY A 100 -6.53 -12.77 -0.85
CA GLY A 100 -6.19 -13.31 0.44
C GLY A 100 -5.13 -12.53 1.24
N ILE A 101 -4.65 -11.40 0.71
CA ILE A 101 -3.51 -10.66 1.29
C ILE A 101 -3.93 -9.66 2.35
N SER A 102 -4.89 -8.78 2.06
CA SER A 102 -5.32 -7.68 2.94
C SER A 102 -6.83 -7.70 3.10
N TYR A 103 -7.28 -7.38 4.31
CA TYR A 103 -8.68 -7.37 4.69
C TYR A 103 -8.98 -6.15 5.57
N ARG A 104 -10.19 -5.65 5.39
CA ARG A 104 -10.82 -4.69 6.30
C ARG A 104 -11.73 -5.42 7.29
N VAL A 105 -11.59 -5.09 8.56
CA VAL A 105 -12.34 -5.67 9.68
C VAL A 105 -12.86 -4.57 10.59
N LYS A 106 -13.86 -4.89 11.42
CA LYS A 106 -14.41 -3.91 12.38
C LYS A 106 -13.62 -3.85 13.68
N ARG A 107 -12.99 -4.96 14.07
CA ARG A 107 -12.19 -5.07 15.29
C ARG A 107 -11.15 -6.17 15.12
N ALA A 108 -10.07 -6.09 15.87
CA ALA A 108 -9.13 -7.19 16.06
C ALA A 108 -8.57 -7.14 17.48
N LYS A 109 -8.07 -8.26 17.99
CA LYS A 109 -7.36 -8.33 19.26
C LYS A 109 -5.87 -8.48 19.01
N VAL A 110 -5.07 -7.67 19.68
CA VAL A 110 -3.61 -7.86 19.70
C VAL A 110 -3.30 -9.16 20.43
N LEU A 111 -2.61 -10.07 19.77
CA LEU A 111 -2.11 -11.31 20.36
C LEU A 111 -0.69 -11.13 20.86
N GLU A 112 0.11 -10.36 20.12
CA GLU A 112 1.53 -10.16 20.38
C GLU A 112 2.01 -8.84 19.75
N LEU A 113 2.92 -8.16 20.46
CA LEU A 113 3.73 -7.07 19.91
C LEU A 113 5.00 -7.68 19.34
N GLU A 114 5.19 -7.63 18.02
CA GLU A 114 6.37 -8.20 17.37
C GLU A 114 7.53 -7.20 17.26
N GLN A 115 7.20 -5.95 16.95
CA GLN A 115 8.19 -4.91 16.75
C GLN A 115 7.59 -3.54 17.06
N GLU A 116 8.38 -2.69 17.71
CA GLU A 116 8.03 -1.30 17.97
C GLU A 116 9.24 -0.43 17.68
N PHE A 117 9.00 0.78 17.18
CA PHE A 117 10.04 1.76 16.89
C PHE A 117 9.52 3.17 17.08
N ASP A 118 10.44 4.09 17.35
CA ASP A 118 10.17 5.52 17.54
C ASP A 118 11.03 6.38 16.60
N HIS A 119 10.90 7.70 16.69
CA HIS A 119 11.70 8.65 15.92
C HIS A 119 13.22 8.52 16.11
N SER A 120 13.70 7.94 17.22
CA SER A 120 15.13 7.79 17.49
C SER A 120 15.75 6.61 16.74
N ALA A 121 14.91 5.65 16.32
CA ALA A 121 15.29 4.52 15.50
C ALA A 121 14.23 4.27 14.40
N PRO A 122 14.11 5.16 13.40
CA PRO A 122 13.13 5.01 12.35
C PRO A 122 13.37 3.72 11.57
N TYR A 123 12.32 2.94 11.36
CA TYR A 123 12.38 1.75 10.54
C TYR A 123 12.28 2.13 9.06
N SER A 124 13.24 1.66 8.25
CA SER A 124 13.18 1.79 6.79
C SER A 124 12.14 0.82 6.21
N PRO A 125 11.13 1.29 5.46
CA PRO A 125 10.15 0.40 4.83
C PRO A 125 10.81 -0.74 4.06
N THR A 126 10.26 -1.94 4.20
CA THR A 126 10.67 -3.12 3.43
C THR A 126 10.39 -2.93 1.94
N GLY A 127 9.37 -2.12 1.61
CA GLY A 127 8.85 -1.97 0.25
C GLY A 127 7.91 -3.11 -0.15
N ALA A 128 7.44 -3.89 0.81
CA ALA A 128 6.41 -4.91 0.61
C ALA A 128 5.14 -4.36 -0.03
N ALA A 129 4.70 -3.17 0.36
CA ALA A 129 3.56 -2.51 -0.28
C ALA A 129 3.78 -2.32 -1.79
N LEU A 130 5.01 -2.01 -2.20
CA LEU A 130 5.36 -1.77 -3.60
C LEU A 130 5.17 -3.03 -4.47
N ARG A 131 5.33 -4.24 -3.90
CA ARG A 131 5.12 -5.52 -4.61
C ARG A 131 3.68 -5.67 -5.12
N TYR A 132 2.75 -5.03 -4.43
CA TYR A 132 1.33 -5.11 -4.72
C TYR A 132 0.79 -3.91 -5.48
N THR A 133 1.60 -2.87 -5.72
CA THR A 133 1.14 -1.69 -6.46
C THR A 133 1.12 -1.99 -7.95
N MET A 134 -0.06 -1.87 -8.54
CA MET A 134 -0.29 -2.14 -9.96
C MET A 134 -0.69 -0.86 -10.68
N TRP A 135 -0.37 -0.80 -11.96
CA TRP A 135 -1.01 0.09 -12.90
C TRP A 135 -2.43 -0.38 -13.23
N ASP A 136 -3.27 0.53 -13.74
CA ASP A 136 -4.64 0.21 -14.17
C ASP A 136 -4.70 -0.82 -15.30
N ASP A 137 -3.59 -1.05 -16.01
CA ASP A 137 -3.45 -2.09 -17.04
C ASP A 137 -2.97 -3.44 -16.51
N GLY A 138 -2.94 -3.61 -15.17
CA GLY A 138 -2.58 -4.86 -14.51
C GLY A 138 -1.08 -5.19 -14.53
N THR A 139 -0.22 -4.26 -14.95
CA THR A 139 1.24 -4.43 -14.80
C THR A 139 1.73 -3.93 -13.44
N HIS A 140 2.82 -4.50 -12.93
CA HIS A 140 3.43 -4.05 -11.68
C HIS A 140 4.05 -2.66 -11.84
N MET A 141 3.80 -1.77 -10.87
CA MET A 141 4.38 -0.43 -10.84
C MET A 141 5.85 -0.44 -10.37
N TYR A 142 6.25 -1.47 -9.63
CA TYR A 142 7.61 -1.62 -9.13
C TYR A 142 8.13 -3.04 -9.37
N ASP A 143 9.45 -3.18 -9.49
CA ASP A 143 10.12 -4.47 -9.46
C ASP A 143 10.24 -5.02 -8.02
N ASP A 144 10.76 -6.24 -7.87
CA ASP A 144 10.94 -6.90 -6.57
C ASP A 144 11.84 -6.13 -5.60
N MET A 145 12.66 -5.21 -6.12
CA MET A 145 13.55 -4.35 -5.35
C MET A 145 12.89 -3.00 -4.99
N GLY A 146 11.65 -2.76 -5.43
CA GLY A 146 10.88 -1.54 -5.18
C GLY A 146 11.20 -0.38 -6.13
N TYR A 147 11.91 -0.62 -7.23
CA TYR A 147 12.17 0.42 -8.23
C TYR A 147 11.08 0.47 -9.29
N PRO A 148 10.78 1.65 -9.85
CA PRO A 148 9.70 1.81 -10.81
C PRO A 148 9.84 0.96 -12.08
N SER A 149 8.69 0.48 -12.55
CA SER A 149 8.51 -0.21 -13.82
C SER A 149 7.46 0.51 -14.67
N PRO A 150 7.68 0.63 -15.99
CA PRO A 150 6.73 1.30 -16.87
C PRO A 150 5.45 0.48 -17.00
N ASN A 151 4.31 1.18 -17.17
CA ASN A 151 3.07 0.51 -17.56
C ASN A 151 3.15 -0.02 -19.00
N ALA A 152 2.18 -0.82 -19.42
CA ALA A 152 2.20 -1.48 -20.73
C ALA A 152 2.22 -0.48 -21.90
N THR A 153 1.57 0.67 -21.76
CA THR A 153 1.57 1.72 -22.80
C THR A 153 2.94 2.40 -22.90
N GLN A 154 3.55 2.75 -21.77
CA GLN A 154 4.88 3.33 -21.70
C GLN A 154 5.93 2.38 -22.26
N ALA A 155 5.85 1.10 -21.89
CA ALA A 155 6.72 0.05 -22.42
C ALA A 155 6.58 -0.10 -23.94
N ALA A 156 5.35 -0.11 -24.46
CA ALA A 156 5.08 -0.16 -25.91
C ALA A 156 5.64 1.06 -26.67
N LEU A 157 5.82 2.19 -26.00
CA LEU A 157 6.41 3.42 -26.53
C LEU A 157 7.91 3.55 -26.24
N GLY A 158 8.53 2.47 -25.75
CA GLY A 158 9.98 2.35 -25.61
C GLY A 158 10.55 2.83 -24.28
N VAL A 159 9.72 3.05 -23.24
CA VAL A 159 10.22 3.28 -21.88
C VAL A 159 10.62 1.94 -21.24
N THR A 160 11.77 1.89 -20.60
CA THR A 160 12.29 0.68 -19.93
C THR A 160 12.43 0.90 -18.42
N PRO A 161 12.48 -0.16 -17.60
CA PRO A 161 12.78 -0.03 -16.17
C PRO A 161 14.10 0.71 -15.90
N HIS A 162 15.12 0.52 -16.75
CA HIS A 162 16.40 1.22 -16.61
C HIS A 162 16.24 2.75 -16.70
N ASP A 163 15.37 3.23 -17.58
CA ASP A 163 15.12 4.67 -17.73
C ASP A 163 14.55 5.30 -16.46
N LEU A 164 13.84 4.52 -15.65
CA LEU A 164 13.16 4.98 -14.44
C LEU A 164 14.01 4.82 -13.18
N ARG A 165 15.19 4.17 -13.25
CA ARG A 165 16.05 3.94 -12.07
C ARG A 165 16.48 5.23 -11.37
N ALA A 166 16.59 6.32 -12.12
CA ALA A 166 16.95 7.63 -11.57
C ALA A 166 15.91 8.21 -10.59
N LEU A 167 14.67 7.71 -10.61
CA LEU A 167 13.63 8.10 -9.66
C LEU A 167 13.79 7.44 -8.29
N ASP A 168 14.66 6.44 -8.18
CA ASP A 168 14.89 5.63 -6.98
C ASP A 168 13.63 4.84 -6.52
N ARG A 169 13.79 4.08 -5.43
CA ARG A 169 12.77 3.19 -4.87
C ARG A 169 11.54 3.97 -4.40
N GLY A 170 10.35 3.42 -4.67
CA GLY A 170 9.09 3.97 -4.16
C GLY A 170 8.69 5.33 -4.77
N ALA A 171 9.26 5.72 -5.91
CA ALA A 171 8.87 6.94 -6.60
C ALA A 171 7.37 6.97 -6.93
N SER A 172 6.72 8.11 -6.74
CA SER A 172 5.28 8.22 -6.93
C SER A 172 4.86 7.97 -8.38
N HIS A 173 3.62 7.48 -8.57
CA HIS A 173 3.05 7.30 -9.91
C HIS A 173 3.08 8.59 -10.76
N ILE A 174 3.00 9.76 -10.12
CA ILE A 174 3.10 11.07 -10.78
C ILE A 174 4.51 11.24 -11.36
N ALA A 175 5.56 11.09 -10.54
CA ALA A 175 6.94 11.22 -10.98
C ALA A 175 7.30 10.21 -12.07
N ILE A 176 6.80 8.97 -11.95
CA ILE A 176 6.98 7.94 -12.97
C ILE A 176 6.32 8.36 -14.29
N ASN A 177 5.07 8.82 -14.25
CA ASN A 177 4.34 9.27 -15.43
C ASN A 177 4.98 10.49 -16.09
N GLU A 178 5.48 11.45 -15.31
CA GLU A 178 6.16 12.65 -15.82
C GLU A 178 7.43 12.28 -16.58
N LEU A 179 8.33 11.50 -15.96
CA LEU A 179 9.57 11.06 -16.61
C LEU A 179 9.28 10.21 -17.86
N ALA A 180 8.34 9.25 -17.76
CA ALA A 180 7.95 8.43 -18.89
C ALA A 180 7.39 9.28 -20.05
N SER A 181 6.58 10.29 -19.76
CA SER A 181 6.01 11.19 -20.78
C SER A 181 7.10 12.01 -21.49
N GLN A 182 8.11 12.49 -20.76
CA GLN A 182 9.26 13.19 -21.33
C GLN A 182 10.06 12.28 -22.27
N LEU A 183 10.33 11.04 -21.85
CA LEU A 183 11.05 10.04 -22.65
C LEU A 183 10.28 9.66 -23.91
N VAL A 184 8.98 9.41 -23.80
CA VAL A 184 8.11 9.10 -24.95
C VAL A 184 8.11 10.24 -25.95
N SER A 185 7.95 11.48 -25.48
CA SER A 185 7.93 12.67 -26.34
C SER A 185 9.25 12.86 -27.08
N THR A 186 10.37 12.58 -26.40
CA THR A 186 11.71 12.70 -26.98
C THR A 186 12.00 11.59 -28.01
N ARG A 187 11.59 10.35 -27.72
CA ARG A 187 11.89 9.17 -28.55
C ARG A 187 10.94 9.00 -29.73
N ASN A 188 9.71 9.50 -29.63
CA ASN A 188 8.66 9.33 -30.63
C ASN A 188 8.14 10.69 -31.12
N PRO A 189 8.98 11.52 -31.78
CA PRO A 189 8.55 12.83 -32.26
C PRO A 189 7.42 12.66 -33.29
N GLY A 190 6.23 13.14 -32.95
CA GLY A 190 5.02 13.03 -33.77
C GLY A 190 4.02 11.97 -33.34
N VAL A 191 4.26 11.22 -32.25
CA VAL A 191 3.20 10.40 -31.64
C VAL A 191 2.07 11.30 -31.15
N THR A 192 0.85 11.01 -31.57
CA THR A 192 -0.35 11.76 -31.22
C THR A 192 -1.04 11.15 -30.00
N GLN A 193 -1.81 11.96 -29.27
CA GLN A 193 -2.61 11.46 -28.15
C GLN A 193 -3.56 10.33 -28.59
N ALA A 194 -4.16 10.44 -29.77
CA ALA A 194 -5.04 9.40 -30.32
C ALA A 194 -4.31 8.06 -30.53
N GLN A 195 -3.03 8.07 -30.90
CA GLN A 195 -2.21 6.86 -31.00
C GLN A 195 -1.90 6.28 -29.62
N ILE A 196 -1.57 7.13 -28.65
CA ILE A 196 -1.34 6.71 -27.25
C ILE A 196 -2.61 6.06 -26.68
N ASP A 197 -3.76 6.68 -26.86
CA ASP A 197 -5.05 6.17 -26.38
C ASP A 197 -5.41 4.84 -27.03
N LYS A 198 -5.11 4.67 -28.34
CA LYS A 198 -5.30 3.40 -29.04
C LYS A 198 -4.41 2.28 -28.48
N ILE A 199 -3.15 2.59 -28.14
CA ILE A 199 -2.25 1.63 -27.49
C ILE A 199 -2.79 1.28 -26.10
N ARG A 200 -3.16 2.29 -25.29
CA ARG A 200 -3.72 2.09 -23.96
C ARG A 200 -4.95 1.20 -23.97
N ALA A 201 -5.90 1.45 -24.89
CA ALA A 201 -7.11 0.63 -25.04
C ALA A 201 -6.80 -0.83 -25.41
N LYS A 202 -5.74 -1.08 -26.18
CA LYS A 202 -5.29 -2.45 -26.51
C LYS A 202 -4.79 -3.20 -25.27
N HIS A 203 -4.18 -2.50 -24.32
CA HIS A 203 -3.62 -3.09 -23.11
C HIS A 203 -4.64 -3.18 -21.96
N ALA A 204 -5.57 -2.24 -21.85
CA ALA A 204 -6.66 -2.27 -20.86
C ALA A 204 -7.57 -3.50 -21.00
N ASN A 205 -7.77 -4.01 -22.22
CA ASN A 205 -8.60 -5.20 -22.49
C ASN A 205 -7.88 -6.54 -22.23
N ARG A 206 -6.68 -6.53 -21.65
CA ARG A 206 -5.87 -7.73 -21.37
C ARG A 206 -5.66 -8.01 -19.88
N ALA A 207 -6.07 -7.08 -19.01
CA ALA A 207 -6.09 -7.22 -17.56
C ALA A 207 -7.45 -7.72 -17.08
#